data_AF-A0A9D9FG80-F1
#
_entry.id   AF-A0A9D9FG80-F1
#
_cell.length_a   1.000
_cell.length_b   1.000
_cell.length_c   1.000
_cell.angle_alpha   90.00
_cell.angle_beta   90.00
_cell.angle_gamma   90.00
#
_symmetry.space_group_name_H-M   'P 1'
#
loop_
_entity.id
_entity.type
_entity.pdbx_description
1 polymer ?
#
loop_
_entity_poly.entity_id
_entity_poly.type
_entity_poly.pdbx_seq_one_letter_code
_entity_poly.pdbx_strand_id
1 'polypeptide(L)'
;MSERQSFYFFDIDENILHLPTRVHLLNTMTGEERPMRQHEYEEIKAYLGVPGLWEDWADPPARAYREFADGQDRNGEEYLLRDVRRALDTANWRGPSWKIFKYAVLKRRPIAIITARQHSRETIKAGIKLLVDAGHLPEEPDYLAIYPVSNPDVREELGTHLTTAALKREAIHQCVEIGLERYGRQLPHSFGMSDDDLKNVDLITSAMLQSKLDYPEKRFFVISTNRRRHVKMEILPPHKDEEKLREAEDDYYG
;
A
#
# COMPACT_ATOMS: atom_id res chain seq x y z
N MET A 1 16.06 -26.51 -10.18
CA MET A 1 15.97 -25.58 -11.31
C MET A 1 15.00 -24.49 -10.90
N SER A 2 15.37 -23.21 -11.01
CA SER A 2 14.44 -22.13 -10.68
C SER A 2 13.35 -22.05 -11.76
N GLU A 3 12.08 -22.02 -11.35
CA GLU A 3 10.93 -21.95 -12.24
C GLU A 3 10.37 -20.53 -12.31
N ARG A 4 9.62 -20.23 -13.37
CA ARG A 4 8.91 -18.95 -13.51
C ARG A 4 8.03 -18.69 -12.28
N GLN A 5 8.31 -17.59 -11.59
CA GLN A 5 7.50 -17.04 -10.50
C GLN A 5 6.46 -16.00 -10.94
N SER A 6 5.42 -15.87 -10.11
CA SER A 6 4.44 -14.78 -10.14
C SER A 6 4.45 -14.09 -8.78
N PHE A 7 4.86 -12.83 -8.75
CA PHE A 7 5.01 -12.00 -7.56
C PHE A 7 3.76 -11.13 -7.38
N TYR A 8 3.30 -11.01 -6.14
CA TYR A 8 2.09 -10.26 -5.81
C TYR A 8 2.39 -9.17 -4.79
N PHE A 9 2.10 -7.93 -5.12
CA PHE A 9 2.29 -6.79 -4.24
C PHE A 9 0.93 -6.25 -3.79
N PHE A 10 0.84 -5.80 -2.54
CA PHE A 10 -0.42 -5.34 -1.97
C PHE A 10 -0.23 -4.14 -1.05
N ASP A 11 -1.18 -3.19 -1.09
CA ASP A 11 -1.45 -2.30 0.04
C ASP A 11 -2.34 -3.01 1.10
N ILE A 12 -2.25 -2.58 2.35
CA ILE A 12 -3.04 -3.10 3.47
C ILE A 12 -4.40 -2.40 3.53
N ASP A 13 -4.38 -1.10 3.78
CA ASP A 13 -5.55 -0.31 4.16
C ASP A 13 -6.54 -0.20 3.00
N GLU A 14 -7.81 -0.48 3.27
CA GLU A 14 -8.92 -0.52 2.32
C GLU A 14 -8.79 -1.53 1.16
N ASN A 15 -7.59 -2.05 0.89
CA ASN A 15 -7.30 -3.02 -0.15
C ASN A 15 -7.37 -4.48 0.33
N ILE A 16 -6.56 -4.86 1.33
CA ILE A 16 -6.64 -6.21 1.96
C ILE A 16 -7.58 -6.17 3.17
N LEU A 17 -7.48 -5.13 4.00
CA LEU A 17 -8.16 -5.02 5.29
C LEU A 17 -8.88 -3.67 5.43
N HIS A 18 -10.14 -3.70 5.86
CA HIS A 18 -10.82 -2.53 6.43
C HIS A 18 -10.53 -2.50 7.93
N LEU A 19 -9.66 -1.58 8.36
CA LEU A 19 -9.23 -1.46 9.75
C LEU A 19 -9.96 -0.30 10.45
N PRO A 20 -10.31 -0.43 11.73
CA PRO A 20 -10.96 0.64 12.49
C PRO A 20 -10.02 1.77 12.93
N THR A 21 -8.77 1.78 12.44
CA THR A 21 -7.73 2.79 12.69
C THR A 21 -8.27 4.20 12.54
N ARG A 22 -7.93 5.08 13.50
CA ARG A 22 -8.44 6.45 13.52
C ARG A 22 -7.38 7.46 13.07
N VAL A 23 -7.82 8.39 12.23
CA VAL A 23 -7.12 9.66 12.00
C VAL A 23 -7.65 10.67 13.02
N HIS A 24 -6.76 11.40 13.68
CA HIS A 24 -7.12 12.32 14.76
C HIS A 24 -6.92 13.77 14.35
N LEU A 25 -8.01 14.45 14.01
CA LEU A 25 -7.94 15.87 13.68
C LEU A 25 -7.82 16.72 14.94
N LEU A 26 -7.18 17.88 14.80
CA LEU A 26 -7.06 18.90 15.83
C LEU A 26 -7.80 20.15 15.42
N ASN A 27 -8.71 20.62 16.25
CA ASN A 27 -9.20 22.00 16.16
C ASN A 27 -8.11 22.94 16.69
N THR A 28 -7.57 23.79 15.83
CA THR A 28 -6.43 24.68 16.14
C THR A 28 -6.82 25.86 17.02
N MET A 29 -8.11 26.18 17.11
CA MET A 29 -8.65 27.27 17.93
C MET A 29 -9.01 26.82 19.34
N THR A 30 -9.60 25.63 19.49
CA THR A 30 -10.09 25.10 20.78
C THR A 30 -9.16 24.08 21.41
N GLY A 31 -8.27 23.45 20.62
CA GLY A 31 -7.43 22.34 21.05
C GLY A 31 -8.15 20.98 21.08
N GLU A 32 -9.43 20.92 20.69
CA GLU A 32 -10.23 19.70 20.65
C GLU A 32 -9.67 18.69 19.64
N GLU A 33 -9.64 17.40 20.02
CA GLU A 33 -9.34 16.32 19.08
C GLU A 33 -10.60 15.60 18.62
N ARG A 34 -10.69 15.33 17.32
CA ARG A 34 -11.75 14.52 16.73
C ARG A 34 -11.20 13.29 16.01
N PRO A 35 -11.40 12.08 16.55
CA PRO A 35 -11.06 10.84 15.86
C PRO A 35 -12.08 10.55 14.75
N MET A 36 -11.60 10.14 13.58
CA MET A 36 -12.41 9.75 12.43
C MET A 36 -11.83 8.54 11.72
N ARG A 37 -12.69 7.80 11.02
CA ARG A 37 -12.26 6.70 10.15
C ARG A 37 -11.61 7.25 8.89
N GLN A 38 -10.78 6.44 8.25
CA GLN A 38 -10.06 6.83 7.04
C GLN A 38 -11.00 7.28 5.91
N HIS A 39 -12.12 6.60 5.66
CA HIS A 39 -13.05 7.03 4.62
C HIS A 39 -13.72 8.38 4.94
N GLU A 40 -14.05 8.64 6.20
CA GLU A 40 -14.61 9.94 6.64
C GLU A 40 -13.56 11.05 6.45
N TYR A 41 -12.30 10.75 6.75
CA TYR A 41 -11.18 11.65 6.56
C TYR A 41 -10.94 11.98 5.08
N GLU A 42 -10.97 10.98 4.19
CA GLU A 42 -10.78 11.16 2.75
C GLU A 42 -11.81 12.12 2.12
N GLU A 43 -13.05 12.12 2.62
CA GLU A 43 -14.12 13.01 2.17
C GLU A 43 -13.88 14.48 2.57
N ILE A 44 -13.20 14.71 3.70
CA ILE A 44 -13.10 16.05 4.32
C ILE A 44 -11.71 16.68 4.25
N LYS A 45 -10.65 15.90 4.01
CA LYS A 45 -9.25 16.36 4.09
C LYS A 45 -8.93 17.57 3.20
N ALA A 46 -9.58 17.70 2.05
CA ALA A 46 -9.39 18.83 1.13
C ALA A 46 -9.99 20.15 1.66
N TYR A 47 -10.80 20.10 2.72
CA TYR A 47 -11.45 21.27 3.33
C TYR A 47 -10.80 21.70 4.65
N LEU A 48 -9.83 20.95 5.17
CA LEU A 48 -9.09 21.33 6.39
C LEU A 48 -8.34 22.65 6.16
N GLY A 49 -8.52 23.62 7.06
CA GLY A 49 -7.90 24.94 6.94
C GLY A 49 -8.52 25.84 5.86
N VAL A 50 -9.60 25.40 5.19
CA VAL A 50 -10.30 26.16 4.15
C VAL A 50 -11.54 26.82 4.77
N PRO A 51 -11.85 28.10 4.46
CA PRO A 51 -13.01 28.79 5.00
C PRO A 51 -14.30 27.97 4.90
N GLY A 52 -14.97 27.77 6.04
CA GLY A 52 -16.14 26.89 6.15
C GLY A 52 -16.10 25.97 7.37
N LEU A 53 -16.83 24.86 7.31
CA LEU A 53 -17.04 23.96 8.45
C LEU A 53 -15.73 23.38 9.05
N TRP A 54 -14.70 23.25 8.21
CA TRP A 54 -13.42 22.62 8.56
C TRP A 54 -12.25 23.61 8.65
N GLU A 55 -12.55 24.92 8.66
CA GLU A 55 -11.55 25.99 8.67
C GLU A 55 -10.61 25.90 9.88
N ASP A 56 -11.16 25.67 11.07
CA ASP A 56 -10.38 25.57 12.30
C ASP A 56 -9.74 24.20 12.53
N TRP A 57 -9.84 23.26 11.57
CA TRP A 57 -9.37 21.90 11.74
C TRP A 57 -8.11 21.63 10.91
N ALA A 58 -7.17 20.89 11.52
CA ALA A 58 -5.93 20.47 10.88
C ALA A 58 -5.58 19.01 11.22
N ASP A 59 -4.68 18.41 10.45
CA ASP A 59 -4.16 17.06 10.63
C ASP A 59 -2.62 17.05 10.89
N PRO A 60 -2.10 17.65 11.98
CA PRO A 60 -0.66 17.66 12.24
C PRO A 60 -0.08 16.24 12.20
N PRO A 61 0.86 15.90 11.30
CA PRO A 61 1.12 14.50 10.93
C PRO A 61 1.46 13.57 12.11
N ALA A 62 2.31 14.03 13.03
CA ALA A 62 2.71 13.25 14.22
C ALA A 62 1.55 12.94 15.17
N ARG A 63 0.50 13.78 15.17
CA ARG A 63 -0.68 13.62 16.04
C ARG A 63 -1.82 12.92 15.32
N ALA A 64 -2.04 13.27 14.06
CA ALA A 64 -3.16 12.79 13.26
C ALA A 64 -3.03 11.32 12.90
N TYR A 65 -1.83 10.89 12.51
CA TYR A 65 -1.57 9.53 12.04
C TYR A 65 -0.89 8.66 13.10
N ARG A 66 -0.99 9.00 14.39
CA ARG A 66 -0.31 8.27 15.48
C ARG A 66 -0.69 6.79 15.55
N GLU A 67 -1.93 6.43 15.20
CA GLU A 67 -2.39 5.03 15.18
C GLU A 67 -1.96 4.28 13.90
N PHE A 68 -1.32 4.99 12.96
CA PHE A 68 -0.73 4.41 11.75
C PHE A 68 0.78 4.12 11.93
N ALA A 69 1.31 4.33 13.13
CA ALA A 69 2.70 4.08 13.52
C ALA A 69 2.78 3.12 14.71
N ASP A 70 3.96 2.57 14.98
CA ASP A 70 4.18 1.77 16.18
C ASP A 70 3.86 2.60 17.42
N GLY A 71 3.00 2.06 18.27
CA GLY A 71 2.55 2.71 19.48
C GLY A 71 1.50 1.87 20.19
N GLN A 72 1.14 2.28 21.40
CA GLN A 72 0.19 1.53 22.22
C GLN A 72 -1.01 2.38 22.60
N ASP A 73 -2.17 1.74 22.70
CA ASP A 73 -3.34 2.36 23.30
C ASP A 73 -3.22 2.44 24.83
N ARG A 74 -4.23 3.04 25.47
CA ARG A 74 -4.26 3.21 26.93
C ARG A 74 -4.18 1.91 27.74
N ASN A 75 -4.45 0.76 27.10
CA ASN A 75 -4.38 -0.56 27.74
C ASN A 75 -3.03 -1.25 27.47
N GLY A 76 -2.08 -0.58 26.79
CA GLY A 76 -0.79 -1.15 26.40
C GLY A 76 -0.86 -2.04 25.16
N GLU A 77 -1.97 -2.03 24.41
CA GLU A 77 -2.10 -2.84 23.20
C GLU A 77 -1.56 -2.08 21.99
N GLU A 78 -0.69 -2.73 21.19
CA GLU A 78 -0.15 -2.16 19.96
C GLU A 78 -1.28 -1.81 18.98
N TYR A 79 -1.25 -0.60 18.39
CA TYR A 79 -2.34 -0.04 17.58
C TYR A 79 -2.78 -0.93 16.41
N LEU A 80 -1.85 -1.41 15.58
CA LEU A 80 -2.19 -2.29 14.46
C LEU A 80 -2.75 -3.64 14.95
N LEU A 81 -2.12 -4.26 15.96
CA LEU A 81 -2.59 -5.55 16.49
C LEU A 81 -4.01 -5.45 17.06
N ARG A 82 -4.26 -4.39 17.84
CA ARG A 82 -5.57 -4.01 18.36
C ARG A 82 -6.59 -3.88 17.24
N ASP A 83 -6.25 -3.16 16.19
CA ASP A 83 -7.18 -2.87 15.10
C ASP A 83 -7.45 -4.09 14.22
N VAL A 84 -6.46 -4.96 14.00
CA VAL A 84 -6.68 -6.26 13.34
C VAL A 84 -7.63 -7.11 14.18
N ARG A 85 -7.41 -7.27 15.50
CA ARG A 85 -8.31 -8.05 16.37
C ARG A 85 -9.73 -7.51 16.32
N ARG A 86 -9.91 -6.20 16.49
CA ARG A 86 -11.22 -5.55 16.43
C ARG A 86 -11.88 -5.68 15.06
N ALA A 87 -11.12 -5.64 13.97
CA ALA A 87 -11.66 -5.84 12.64
C ALA A 87 -12.19 -7.26 12.46
N LEU A 88 -11.46 -8.27 12.97
CA LEU A 88 -11.88 -9.68 12.89
C LEU A 88 -13.22 -9.97 13.59
N ASP A 89 -13.60 -9.17 14.58
CA ASP A 89 -14.91 -9.24 15.24
C ASP A 89 -16.07 -8.68 14.39
N THR A 90 -15.77 -8.12 13.21
CA THR A 90 -16.77 -7.55 12.30
C THR A 90 -17.00 -8.44 11.07
N ALA A 91 -18.15 -8.33 10.41
CA ALA A 91 -18.42 -9.11 9.19
C ALA A 91 -17.65 -8.63 7.95
N ASN A 92 -17.27 -7.33 7.92
CA ASN A 92 -16.85 -6.62 6.70
C ASN A 92 -15.39 -6.17 6.72
N TRP A 93 -14.52 -6.80 7.50
CA TRP A 93 -13.10 -6.43 7.57
C TRP A 93 -12.31 -6.74 6.30
N ARG A 94 -12.84 -7.56 5.38
CA ARG A 94 -12.14 -7.98 4.17
C ARG A 94 -12.23 -6.88 3.12
N GLY A 95 -11.09 -6.35 2.73
CA GLY A 95 -10.96 -5.49 1.55
C GLY A 95 -11.19 -6.26 0.25
N PRO A 96 -11.32 -5.56 -0.88
CA PRO A 96 -11.65 -6.16 -2.17
C PRO A 96 -10.53 -7.09 -2.68
N SER A 97 -9.27 -6.86 -2.34
CA SER A 97 -8.14 -7.73 -2.71
C SER A 97 -7.96 -8.93 -1.79
N TRP A 98 -8.76 -9.08 -0.72
CA TRP A 98 -8.62 -10.18 0.25
C TRP A 98 -8.55 -11.57 -0.40
N LYS A 99 -9.39 -11.84 -1.40
CA LYS A 99 -9.41 -13.15 -2.09
C LYS A 99 -8.12 -13.38 -2.90
N ILE A 100 -7.56 -12.34 -3.50
CA ILE A 100 -6.31 -12.41 -4.27
C ILE A 100 -5.13 -12.61 -3.32
N PHE A 101 -5.10 -11.88 -2.21
CA PHE A 101 -4.10 -12.04 -1.16
C PHE A 101 -4.10 -13.45 -0.58
N LYS A 102 -5.28 -13.96 -0.17
CA LYS A 102 -5.42 -15.34 0.33
C LYS A 102 -4.99 -16.38 -0.72
N TYR A 103 -5.32 -16.17 -1.99
CA TYR A 103 -4.88 -17.04 -3.08
C TYR A 103 -3.35 -17.05 -3.22
N ALA A 104 -2.70 -15.88 -3.17
CA ALA A 104 -1.25 -15.78 -3.27
C ALA A 104 -0.55 -16.53 -2.12
N VAL A 105 -1.06 -16.41 -0.89
CA VAL A 105 -0.59 -17.17 0.28
C VAL A 105 -0.78 -18.68 0.07
N LEU A 106 -1.99 -19.13 -0.29
CA LEU A 106 -2.29 -20.55 -0.55
C LEU A 106 -1.41 -21.18 -1.64
N LYS A 107 -0.95 -20.37 -2.59
CA LYS A 107 -0.09 -20.81 -3.69
C LYS A 107 1.39 -20.57 -3.43
N ARG A 108 1.76 -20.14 -2.22
CA ARG A 108 3.14 -19.81 -1.83
C ARG A 108 3.83 -18.94 -2.86
N ARG A 109 3.10 -17.92 -3.31
CA ARG A 109 3.64 -16.90 -4.21
C ARG A 109 4.45 -15.92 -3.38
N PRO A 110 5.60 -15.42 -3.87
CA PRO A 110 6.31 -14.36 -3.19
C PRO A 110 5.44 -13.10 -3.13
N ILE A 111 5.26 -12.56 -1.92
CA ILE A 111 4.37 -11.43 -1.64
C ILE A 111 5.18 -10.25 -1.12
N ALA A 112 4.94 -9.07 -1.69
CA ALA A 112 5.37 -7.82 -1.07
C ALA A 112 4.18 -7.06 -0.49
N ILE A 113 4.37 -6.46 0.68
CA ILE A 113 3.41 -5.51 1.27
C ILE A 113 4.00 -4.11 1.12
N ILE A 114 3.28 -3.20 0.46
CA ILE A 114 3.71 -1.83 0.20
C ILE A 114 2.58 -0.90 0.66
N THR A 115 2.79 -0.20 1.78
CA THR A 115 1.74 0.56 2.47
C THR A 115 2.23 1.88 2.99
N ALA A 116 1.34 2.87 3.10
CA ALA A 116 1.65 4.18 3.68
C ALA A 116 1.70 4.18 5.22
N ARG A 117 1.47 3.03 5.87
CA ARG A 117 1.67 2.91 7.32
C ARG A 117 3.11 3.20 7.72
N GLN A 118 3.28 3.66 8.96
CA GLN A 118 4.56 3.95 9.61
C GLN A 118 5.00 2.87 10.59
N HIS A 119 4.19 1.82 10.79
CA HIS A 119 4.53 0.67 11.61
C HIS A 119 5.81 -0.01 11.11
N SER A 120 6.58 -0.60 12.02
CA SER A 120 7.72 -1.45 11.66
C SER A 120 7.28 -2.68 10.87
N ARG A 121 8.25 -3.30 10.19
CA ARG A 121 8.03 -4.55 9.43
C ARG A 121 7.57 -5.66 10.37
N GLU A 122 8.11 -5.70 11.58
CA GLU A 122 7.82 -6.67 12.63
C GLU A 122 6.36 -6.53 13.10
N THR A 123 5.90 -5.31 13.35
CA THR A 123 4.51 -5.05 13.71
C THR A 123 3.54 -5.44 12.59
N ILE A 124 3.87 -5.14 11.33
CA ILE A 124 3.05 -5.57 10.17
C ILE A 124 2.97 -7.09 10.07
N LYS A 125 4.10 -7.81 10.23
CA LYS A 125 4.11 -9.28 10.26
C LYS A 125 3.25 -9.81 11.39
N ALA A 126 3.39 -9.25 12.59
CA ALA A 126 2.57 -9.64 13.74
C ALA A 126 1.07 -9.41 13.50
N GLY A 127 0.70 -8.30 12.85
CA GLY A 127 -0.68 -8.02 12.44
C GLY A 127 -1.22 -9.07 11.46
N ILE A 128 -0.44 -9.44 10.43
CA ILE A 128 -0.83 -10.49 9.48
C ILE A 128 -0.91 -11.86 10.16
N LYS A 129 -0.02 -12.15 11.11
CA LYS A 129 -0.02 -13.39 11.89
C LYS A 129 -1.33 -13.59 12.65
N LEU A 130 -1.97 -12.53 13.14
CA LEU A 130 -3.30 -12.63 13.76
C LEU A 130 -4.36 -13.20 12.82
N LEU A 131 -4.25 -12.96 11.51
CA LEU A 131 -5.14 -13.55 10.50
C LEU A 131 -4.91 -15.06 10.34
N VAL A 132 -3.67 -15.52 10.56
CA VAL A 132 -3.31 -16.95 10.57
C VAL A 132 -3.86 -17.59 11.84
N ASP A 133 -3.59 -16.98 12.99
CA ASP A 133 -4.03 -17.49 14.30
C ASP A 133 -5.58 -17.55 14.39
N ALA A 134 -6.29 -16.64 13.73
CA ALA A 134 -7.74 -16.66 13.59
C ALA A 134 -8.28 -17.61 12.48
N GLY A 135 -7.42 -18.35 11.78
CA GLY A 135 -7.80 -19.32 10.75
C GLY A 135 -8.27 -18.71 9.42
N HIS A 136 -8.02 -17.43 9.17
CA HIS A 136 -8.37 -16.77 7.91
C HIS A 136 -7.33 -17.00 6.81
N LEU A 137 -6.06 -17.15 7.20
CA LEU A 137 -4.95 -17.60 6.36
C LEU A 137 -4.46 -18.97 6.83
N PRO A 138 -4.00 -19.84 5.91
CA PRO A 138 -3.49 -21.17 6.26
C PRO A 138 -2.08 -21.14 6.88
N GLU A 139 -1.26 -20.15 6.49
CA GLU A 139 0.12 -19.94 6.92
C GLU A 139 0.48 -18.46 6.69
N GLU A 140 1.62 -18.01 7.22
CA GLU A 140 2.14 -16.67 6.93
C GLU A 140 2.55 -16.55 5.45
N PRO A 141 2.43 -15.37 4.83
CA PRO A 141 2.92 -15.12 3.48
C PRO A 141 4.40 -15.48 3.27
N ASP A 142 4.75 -15.94 2.07
CA ASP A 142 6.15 -15.96 1.62
C ASP A 142 6.60 -14.53 1.32
N TYR A 143 7.05 -13.83 2.35
CA TYR A 143 7.43 -12.43 2.24
C TYR A 143 8.65 -12.27 1.31
N LEU A 144 8.42 -11.62 0.18
CA LEU A 144 9.46 -11.05 -0.67
C LEU A 144 10.06 -9.82 0.01
N ALA A 145 9.21 -8.88 0.43
CA ALA A 145 9.56 -7.64 1.10
C ALA A 145 8.36 -7.03 1.84
N ILE A 146 8.61 -6.13 2.79
CA ILE A 146 7.59 -5.34 3.47
C ILE A 146 8.09 -3.90 3.55
N TYR A 147 7.36 -2.99 2.92
CA TYR A 147 7.67 -1.57 2.78
C TYR A 147 6.54 -0.70 3.35
N PRO A 148 6.52 -0.46 4.67
CA PRO A 148 5.78 0.64 5.29
C PRO A 148 6.49 1.95 4.92
N VAL A 149 6.16 2.50 3.77
CA VAL A 149 6.97 3.55 3.13
C VAL A 149 7.03 4.86 3.92
N SER A 150 6.17 5.04 4.92
CA SER A 150 6.20 6.21 5.80
C SER A 150 6.95 5.96 7.10
N ASN A 151 7.37 4.72 7.40
CA ASN A 151 8.22 4.41 8.55
C ASN A 151 9.61 5.08 8.39
N PRO A 152 10.18 5.70 9.44
CA PRO A 152 11.45 6.42 9.34
C PRO A 152 12.61 5.59 8.76
N ASP A 153 12.79 4.35 9.20
CA ASP A 153 13.89 3.49 8.76
C ASP A 153 13.72 3.13 7.28
N VAL A 154 12.48 2.81 6.88
CA VAL A 154 12.17 2.51 5.47
C VAL A 154 12.29 3.75 4.58
N ARG A 155 11.97 4.94 5.10
CA ARG A 155 12.21 6.20 4.38
C ARG A 155 13.70 6.46 4.19
N GLU A 156 14.54 6.09 5.15
CA GLU A 156 15.99 6.20 5.02
C GLU A 156 16.52 5.25 3.93
N GLU A 157 15.98 4.03 3.85
CA GLU A 157 16.33 3.06 2.81
C GLU A 157 15.90 3.47 1.40
N LEU A 158 14.72 4.07 1.25
CA LEU A 158 14.13 4.40 -0.05
C LEU A 158 14.47 5.82 -0.53
N GLY A 159 14.62 6.79 0.37
CA GLY A 159 14.90 8.19 0.06
C GLY A 159 14.13 9.16 0.93
N THR A 160 14.78 9.72 1.96
CA THR A 160 14.15 10.54 3.02
C THR A 160 13.39 11.76 2.51
N HIS A 161 13.81 12.35 1.40
CA HIS A 161 13.22 13.54 0.78
C HIS A 161 12.00 13.26 -0.11
N LEU A 162 11.71 11.99 -0.39
CA LEU A 162 10.65 11.60 -1.29
C LEU A 162 9.26 11.74 -0.64
N THR A 163 8.27 12.05 -1.47
CA THR A 163 6.86 12.00 -1.09
C THR A 163 6.42 10.55 -0.86
N THR A 164 5.36 10.31 -0.09
CA THR A 164 4.81 8.94 0.10
C THR A 164 4.51 8.25 -1.24
N ALA A 165 4.02 9.00 -2.22
CA ALA A 165 3.79 8.50 -3.57
C ALA A 165 5.09 8.08 -4.27
N ALA A 166 6.14 8.90 -4.21
CA ALA A 166 7.44 8.56 -4.77
C ALA A 166 8.08 7.35 -4.04
N LEU A 167 7.93 7.25 -2.72
CA LEU A 167 8.41 6.11 -1.94
C LEU A 167 7.67 4.81 -2.30
N LYS A 168 6.35 4.85 -2.52
CA LYS A 168 5.60 3.69 -3.02
C LYS A 168 6.13 3.24 -4.39
N ARG A 169 6.42 4.17 -5.30
CA ARG A 169 7.02 3.84 -6.62
C ARG A 169 8.38 3.16 -6.45
N GLU A 170 9.26 3.74 -5.63
CA GLU A 170 10.59 3.17 -5.36
C GLU A 170 10.50 1.78 -4.73
N ALA A 171 9.59 1.58 -3.76
CA ALA A 171 9.35 0.28 -3.15
C ALA A 171 8.90 -0.77 -4.18
N ILE A 172 8.05 -0.41 -5.16
CA ILE A 172 7.65 -1.31 -6.26
C ILE A 172 8.86 -1.73 -7.08
N HIS A 173 9.73 -0.77 -7.46
CA HIS A 173 10.96 -1.05 -8.20
C HIS A 173 11.90 -1.97 -7.43
N GLN A 174 12.16 -1.69 -6.16
CA GLN A 174 13.00 -2.55 -5.32
C GLN A 174 12.40 -3.96 -5.16
N CYS A 175 11.08 -4.10 -5.05
CA CYS A 175 10.45 -5.43 -5.02
C CYS A 175 10.68 -6.21 -6.32
N VAL A 176 10.68 -5.53 -7.47
CA VAL A 176 11.01 -6.16 -8.76
C VAL A 176 12.46 -6.62 -8.75
N GLU A 177 13.40 -5.75 -8.39
CA GLU A 177 14.83 -6.09 -8.31
C GLU A 177 15.09 -7.29 -7.39
N ILE A 178 14.58 -7.26 -6.15
CA ILE A 178 14.72 -8.35 -5.17
C ILE A 178 14.16 -9.66 -5.75
N GLY A 179 13.01 -9.60 -6.42
CA GLY A 179 12.41 -10.75 -7.08
C GLY A 179 13.30 -11.32 -8.18
N LEU A 180 13.88 -10.46 -9.01
CA LEU A 180 14.78 -10.87 -10.09
C LEU A 180 16.09 -11.45 -9.57
N GLU A 181 16.69 -10.85 -8.54
CA GLU A 181 17.94 -11.31 -7.94
C GLU A 181 17.77 -12.65 -7.24
N ARG A 182 16.69 -12.82 -6.47
CA ARG A 182 16.45 -14.02 -5.68
C ARG A 182 15.98 -15.22 -6.52
N TYR A 183 15.22 -14.97 -7.59
CA TYR A 183 14.57 -16.04 -8.36
C TYR A 183 15.13 -16.24 -9.78
N GLY A 184 15.96 -15.33 -10.27
CA GLY A 184 16.71 -15.46 -11.52
C GLY A 184 16.25 -14.50 -12.60
N ARG A 185 17.08 -13.47 -12.87
CA ARG A 185 16.85 -12.43 -13.88
C ARG A 185 16.49 -12.98 -15.27
N GLN A 186 17.00 -14.14 -15.66
CA GLN A 186 16.78 -14.73 -16.98
C GLN A 186 15.38 -15.35 -17.19
N LEU A 187 14.64 -15.62 -16.10
CA LEU A 187 13.34 -16.30 -16.21
C LEU A 187 12.21 -15.31 -16.57
N PRO A 188 11.15 -15.77 -17.25
CA PRO A 188 10.03 -14.92 -17.69
C PRO A 188 9.05 -14.63 -16.53
N HIS A 189 9.55 -14.02 -15.46
CA HIS A 189 8.78 -13.69 -14.26
C HIS A 189 7.61 -12.73 -14.53
N SER A 190 6.67 -12.71 -13.60
CA SER A 190 5.50 -11.83 -13.65
C SER A 190 5.29 -11.13 -12.32
N PHE A 191 5.04 -9.83 -12.35
CA PHE A 191 4.84 -9.00 -11.17
C PHE A 191 3.48 -8.33 -11.27
N GLY A 192 2.75 -8.24 -10.15
CA GLY A 192 1.49 -7.52 -10.16
C GLY A 192 1.16 -6.92 -8.80
N MET A 193 0.61 -5.71 -8.82
CA MET A 193 0.16 -5.03 -7.61
C MET A 193 -1.34 -4.74 -7.69
N SER A 194 -2.03 -4.92 -6.57
CA SER A 194 -3.44 -4.56 -6.43
C SER A 194 -3.65 -3.39 -5.48
N ASP A 195 -4.60 -2.53 -5.83
CA ASP A 195 -5.04 -1.38 -5.01
C ASP A 195 -6.52 -1.10 -5.29
N ASP A 196 -7.22 -0.48 -4.34
CA ASP A 196 -8.64 -0.13 -4.46
C ASP A 196 -8.86 1.35 -4.81
N ASP A 197 -7.85 2.21 -4.57
CA ASP A 197 -7.88 3.63 -4.89
C ASP A 197 -7.38 3.91 -6.32
N LEU A 198 -8.09 4.76 -7.06
CA LEU A 198 -7.76 5.06 -8.45
C LEU A 198 -6.44 5.83 -8.60
N LYS A 199 -6.13 6.75 -7.67
CA LYS A 199 -4.88 7.52 -7.74
C LYS A 199 -3.67 6.62 -7.47
N ASN A 200 -3.80 5.67 -6.53
CA ASN A 200 -2.79 4.64 -6.32
C ASN A 200 -2.67 3.72 -7.54
N VAL A 201 -3.77 3.34 -8.19
CA VAL A 201 -3.73 2.54 -9.44
C VAL A 201 -2.94 3.25 -10.53
N ASP A 202 -3.12 4.56 -10.71
CA ASP A 202 -2.35 5.34 -11.69
C ASP A 202 -0.85 5.35 -11.33
N LEU A 203 -0.53 5.61 -10.06
CA LEU A 203 0.84 5.56 -9.55
C LEU A 203 1.52 4.21 -9.79
N ILE A 204 0.82 3.11 -9.49
CA ILE A 204 1.29 1.75 -9.70
C ILE A 204 1.50 1.50 -11.19
N THR A 205 0.59 1.99 -12.03
CA THR A 205 0.70 1.89 -13.49
C THR A 205 1.98 2.54 -13.98
N SER A 206 2.30 3.75 -13.51
CA SER A 206 3.56 4.43 -13.86
C SER A 206 4.80 3.65 -13.40
N ALA A 207 4.82 3.11 -12.18
CA ALA A 207 5.95 2.30 -11.68
C ALA A 207 6.13 0.98 -12.44
N MET A 208 5.02 0.31 -12.75
CA MET A 208 5.01 -0.93 -13.54
C MET A 208 5.42 -0.69 -14.99
N LEU A 209 5.06 0.47 -15.58
CA LEU A 209 5.48 0.88 -16.91
C LEU A 209 6.98 1.14 -16.96
N GLN A 210 7.52 1.84 -15.98
CA GLN A 210 8.98 2.02 -15.86
C GLN A 210 9.68 0.65 -15.75
N SER A 211 9.20 -0.24 -14.88
CA SER A 211 9.75 -1.59 -14.76
C SER A 211 9.62 -2.41 -16.06
N LYS A 212 8.57 -2.17 -16.85
CA LYS A 212 8.35 -2.80 -18.16
C LYS A 212 9.35 -2.32 -19.21
N LEU A 213 9.75 -1.05 -19.17
CA LEU A 213 10.81 -0.51 -20.03
C LEU A 213 12.16 -1.12 -19.67
N ASP A 214 12.46 -1.21 -18.37
CA ASP A 214 13.72 -1.78 -17.88
C ASP A 214 13.80 -3.29 -18.11
N TYR A 215 12.66 -3.98 -18.07
CA TYR A 215 12.55 -5.44 -18.24
C TYR A 215 11.47 -5.87 -19.26
N PRO A 216 11.71 -5.66 -20.58
CA PRO A 216 10.70 -5.90 -21.62
C PRO A 216 10.20 -7.35 -21.73
N GLU A 217 11.02 -8.33 -21.34
CA GLU A 217 10.68 -9.76 -21.36
C GLU A 217 9.85 -10.20 -20.14
N LYS A 218 9.73 -9.34 -19.12
CA LYS A 218 8.90 -9.57 -17.94
C LYS A 218 7.47 -9.08 -18.17
N ARG A 219 6.55 -9.62 -17.38
CA ARG A 219 5.13 -9.23 -17.43
C ARG A 219 4.77 -8.47 -16.18
N PHE A 220 4.16 -7.30 -16.34
CA PHE A 220 3.74 -6.45 -15.24
C PHE A 220 2.22 -6.28 -15.30
N PHE A 221 1.58 -6.33 -14.14
CA PHE A 221 0.13 -6.24 -14.02
C PHE A 221 -0.28 -5.22 -12.98
N VAL A 222 -1.35 -4.49 -13.28
CA VAL A 222 -2.04 -3.64 -12.32
C VAL A 222 -3.44 -4.20 -12.13
N ILE A 223 -3.82 -4.37 -10.86
CA ILE A 223 -5.12 -4.94 -10.50
C ILE A 223 -5.91 -3.86 -9.76
N SER A 224 -6.81 -3.17 -10.48
CA SER A 224 -7.76 -2.27 -9.84
C SER A 224 -8.86 -3.10 -9.20
N THR A 225 -9.06 -2.90 -7.90
CA THR A 225 -10.10 -3.57 -7.10
C THR A 225 -11.17 -2.62 -6.59
N ASN A 226 -11.24 -1.43 -7.19
CA ASN A 226 -12.25 -0.43 -6.88
C ASN A 226 -13.67 -1.02 -6.98
N ARG A 227 -14.57 -0.56 -6.10
CA ARG A 227 -15.95 -1.06 -5.91
C ARG A 227 -16.79 -1.20 -7.19
N ARG A 228 -16.40 -0.56 -8.30
CA ARG A 228 -17.13 -0.63 -9.58
C ARG A 228 -16.72 -1.80 -10.47
N ARG A 229 -15.43 -2.22 -10.52
CA ARG A 229 -14.93 -3.30 -11.38
C ARG A 229 -13.63 -3.88 -10.83
N HIS A 230 -13.49 -5.21 -10.86
CA HIS A 230 -12.18 -5.86 -10.72
C HIS A 230 -11.54 -5.94 -12.11
N VAL A 231 -10.51 -5.13 -12.36
CA VAL A 231 -9.83 -5.08 -13.66
C VAL A 231 -8.36 -5.43 -13.47
N LYS A 232 -7.93 -6.51 -14.12
CA LYS A 232 -6.52 -6.86 -14.23
C LYS A 232 -6.01 -6.40 -15.59
N MET A 233 -5.09 -5.45 -15.58
CA MET A 233 -4.48 -4.87 -16.78
C MET A 233 -3.04 -5.35 -16.88
N GLU A 234 -2.62 -5.79 -18.05
CA GLU A 234 -1.20 -6.03 -18.35
C GLU A 234 -0.59 -4.75 -18.89
N ILE A 235 0.59 -4.38 -18.38
CA ILE A 235 1.33 -3.23 -18.88
C ILE A 235 2.16 -3.66 -20.09
N LEU A 236 1.83 -3.06 -21.22
CA LEU A 236 2.54 -3.20 -22.48
C LEU A 236 3.53 -2.04 -22.64
N PRO A 237 4.65 -2.24 -23.36
CA PRO A 237 5.53 -1.13 -23.68
C PRO A 237 4.77 -0.10 -24.52
N PRO A 238 5.09 1.20 -24.38
CA PRO A 238 4.46 2.23 -25.17
C PRO A 238 4.71 1.96 -26.66
N HIS A 239 3.71 2.17 -27.51
CA HIS A 239 3.95 2.21 -28.95
C HIS A 239 4.84 3.44 -29.25
N LYS A 240 5.64 3.43 -30.34
CA LYS A 240 6.57 4.53 -30.69
C LYS A 240 5.95 5.95 -30.72
N ASP A 241 4.62 6.05 -30.81
CA ASP A 241 3.91 7.33 -30.78
C ASP A 241 3.58 7.83 -29.35
N GLU A 242 3.64 6.96 -28.34
CA GLU A 242 3.41 7.29 -26.91
C GLU A 242 4.68 7.77 -26.18
N GLU A 243 5.88 7.40 -26.66
CA GLU A 243 7.14 7.97 -26.13
C GLU A 243 7.17 9.50 -26.26
N LYS A 244 6.63 10.03 -27.38
CA LYS A 244 6.50 11.49 -27.61
C LYS A 244 5.49 12.16 -26.67
N LEU A 245 4.47 11.43 -26.21
CA LEU A 245 3.51 11.93 -25.23
C LEU A 245 4.12 11.96 -23.83
N ARG A 246 4.97 10.98 -23.51
CA ARG A 246 5.73 10.93 -22.25
C ARG A 246 6.78 12.02 -22.13
N GLU A 247 7.52 12.29 -23.21
CA GLU A 247 8.43 13.45 -23.27
C GLU A 247 7.67 14.76 -23.00
N ALA A 248 6.43 14.88 -23.48
CA ALA A 248 5.58 16.04 -23.23
C ALA A 248 4.97 16.09 -21.81
N GLU A 249 4.77 14.95 -21.14
CA GLU A 249 4.32 14.88 -19.74
C GLU A 249 5.45 15.16 -18.76
N ASP A 250 6.66 14.66 -19.01
CA ASP A 250 7.84 14.96 -18.19
C ASP A 250 8.19 16.46 -18.24
N ASP A 251 7.96 17.13 -19.38
CA ASP A 251 8.04 18.59 -19.51
C ASP A 251 6.93 19.34 -18.73
N TYR A 252 5.81 18.69 -18.42
CA TYR A 252 4.66 19.29 -17.73
C TYR A 252 4.72 19.11 -16.20
N TYR A 253 5.34 18.01 -15.73
CA TYR A 253 5.47 17.67 -14.31
C TYR A 253 6.89 17.87 -13.75
N GLY A 254 7.85 18.32 -14.58
CA GLY A 254 9.20 18.73 -14.20
C GLY A 254 9.27 20.07 -13.47
#